data_AF-A0AAD5Z4V3-F1
#
_entry.id   AF-A0AAD5Z4V3-F1
#
_cell.length_a   1.000
_cell.length_b   1.000
_cell.length_c   1.000
_cell.angle_alpha   90.00
_cell.angle_beta   90.00
_cell.angle_gamma   90.00
#
_symmetry.space_group_name_H-M   'P 1'
#
loop_
_entity.id
_entity.type
_entity.pdbx_description
1 polymer ?
#
loop_
_entity_poly.entity_id
_entity_poly.type
_entity_poly.pdbx_seq_one_letter_code
_entity_poly.pdbx_strand_id
1 'polypeptide(L)'
;MASAPMDLEKGGSSSNRMKIQSSLGGRLAPDLASISNEAGRSRDVTDISIGETIPRVTNCSNATSCFQRLPSNATRLRLLNQRNTVPMMVAIGPYHQACEGLYFSKKYKERVLRWMIQVFSLDENNFLNEMSNKRNDIVQQNNDLGLADISVEEFSKMLLLDSCFIFFILKRLGCGLIADVHEAIKGIQVQGDHAQLRQETSFLASDIFTHQEEIRVDLIMHENQIPFSVINDLLETYPVLKNFIDERSIEDLALLFFSEVYPKQNTDLNQHTKPKFLHLLHLFHWSRVPNQRKYAITKRERYRRPFVSSATELQHSGITFKRKNLGSFIDITFDEGCLKILGTINIPVIHINEYNGIIFYNLLAFEQKNTEFGGCFTAYSAWLAHLLQSEEDVKLFRKNRIVPNTPTPDNEVVQFFQDLKTESEITNLIPELYELFKMVRDHNEGTLNQCYGAFKLKYCSNFWITLGVVLFGVVTLVQTTFTVLSYFATLSGNKKN
;
A
#
# COMPACT_ATOMS: atom_id res chain seq x y z
N MET A 1 19.54 -8.43 -53.68
CA MET A 1 18.53 -9.37 -54.20
C MET A 1 17.45 -9.47 -53.14
N ALA A 2 16.40 -8.64 -53.09
CA ALA A 2 15.65 -7.94 -54.13
C ALA A 2 14.81 -8.87 -55.02
N SER A 3 13.56 -9.12 -54.58
CA SER A 3 12.39 -9.40 -55.44
C SER A 3 11.10 -9.32 -54.60
N ALA A 4 10.44 -8.17 -54.67
CA ALA A 4 8.99 -8.04 -54.43
C ALA A 4 8.28 -8.13 -55.81
N PRO A 5 7.00 -7.77 -55.94
CA PRO A 5 5.80 -8.32 -55.30
C PRO A 5 4.86 -8.94 -56.36
N MET A 6 3.64 -9.35 -55.96
CA MET A 6 2.51 -9.44 -56.90
C MET A 6 1.24 -8.88 -56.24
N ASP A 7 0.41 -8.22 -57.02
CA ASP A 7 -0.56 -7.22 -56.57
C ASP A 7 -1.86 -7.33 -57.41
N LEU A 8 -2.98 -6.81 -56.87
CA LEU A 8 -4.29 -6.60 -57.54
C LEU A 8 -5.10 -7.89 -57.89
N GLU A 9 -6.45 -7.93 -57.92
CA GLU A 9 -7.52 -6.91 -58.01
C GLU A 9 -8.69 -7.17 -57.02
N LYS A 10 -9.19 -6.16 -56.29
CA LYS A 10 -10.35 -5.23 -56.52
C LYS A 10 -11.79 -5.78 -56.36
N GLY A 11 -12.57 -5.03 -55.58
CA GLY A 11 -14.04 -5.08 -55.48
C GLY A 11 -14.52 -5.03 -54.02
N GLY A 12 -15.35 -4.09 -53.55
CA GLY A 12 -15.90 -2.90 -54.18
C GLY A 12 -17.26 -2.50 -53.60
N SER A 13 -17.31 -1.51 -52.68
CA SER A 13 -18.52 -0.83 -52.16
C SER A 13 -19.49 -1.71 -51.32
N SER A 14 -19.87 -1.33 -50.09
CA SER A 14 -20.79 -0.20 -49.88
C SER A 14 -20.84 0.30 -48.43
N SER A 15 -21.20 1.57 -48.31
CA SER A 15 -21.36 2.33 -47.06
C SER A 15 -22.59 1.91 -46.26
N ASN A 16 -22.49 1.91 -44.92
CA ASN A 16 -23.63 2.34 -44.11
C ASN A 16 -23.20 3.06 -42.83
N ARG A 17 -23.65 4.31 -42.69
CA ARG A 17 -23.27 5.25 -41.62
C ARG A 17 -24.55 5.86 -41.05
N MET A 18 -25.13 5.25 -40.02
CA MET A 18 -26.38 5.76 -39.43
C MET A 18 -26.12 7.01 -38.57
N LYS A 19 -26.60 8.16 -39.06
CA LYS A 19 -27.01 9.32 -38.27
C LYS A 19 -28.53 9.42 -38.34
N ILE A 20 -29.19 9.58 -37.21
CA ILE A 20 -30.56 10.13 -37.13
C ILE A 20 -30.56 11.20 -36.03
N GLN A 21 -31.20 12.33 -36.28
CA GLN A 21 -31.20 13.52 -35.43
C GLN A 21 -32.55 14.25 -35.54
N SER A 22 -33.13 14.69 -34.41
CA SER A 22 -34.35 15.54 -34.29
C SER A 22 -35.68 14.88 -34.75
N SER A 23 -36.90 15.28 -34.35
CA SER A 23 -37.45 16.42 -33.57
C SER A 23 -38.81 15.97 -32.92
N LEU A 24 -39.70 16.74 -32.26
CA LEU A 24 -39.87 18.17 -31.95
C LEU A 24 -40.84 18.39 -30.74
N GLY A 25 -40.59 19.39 -29.87
CA GLY A 25 -41.61 20.07 -29.04
C GLY A 25 -42.05 19.40 -27.71
N GLY A 26 -42.48 20.15 -26.67
CA GLY A 26 -42.42 21.60 -26.47
C GLY A 26 -43.33 22.14 -25.33
N ARG A 27 -42.92 23.28 -24.75
CA ARG A 27 -43.67 24.26 -23.91
C ARG A 27 -43.76 24.08 -22.37
N LEU A 28 -43.71 25.28 -21.75
CA LEU A 28 -44.21 25.74 -20.44
C LEU A 28 -43.35 25.53 -19.18
N ALA A 29 -42.75 26.64 -18.73
CA ALA A 29 -42.44 26.91 -17.33
C ALA A 29 -43.72 27.25 -16.54
N PRO A 30 -43.62 27.33 -15.20
CA PRO A 30 -43.74 28.67 -14.61
C PRO A 30 -42.73 28.98 -13.49
N ASP A 31 -42.45 30.27 -13.30
CA ASP A 31 -41.93 30.83 -12.05
C ASP A 31 -42.96 30.71 -10.91
N LEU A 32 -42.50 30.61 -9.65
CA LEU A 32 -42.79 31.61 -8.59
C LEU A 32 -42.18 31.23 -7.23
N ALA A 33 -41.24 32.07 -6.78
CA ALA A 33 -41.11 32.74 -5.48
C ALA A 33 -41.42 32.07 -4.12
N SER A 34 -40.76 32.60 -3.08
CA SER A 34 -40.75 32.21 -1.65
C SER A 34 -39.94 30.93 -1.37
N ILE A 35 -39.11 30.84 -0.32
CA ILE A 35 -39.17 31.52 1.00
C ILE A 35 -37.90 32.32 1.31
N SER A 36 -38.08 33.38 2.11
CA SER A 36 -37.12 34.38 2.54
C SER A 36 -36.29 34.03 3.79
N ASN A 37 -35.14 34.70 3.91
CA ASN A 37 -34.49 35.13 5.17
C ASN A 37 -34.16 34.08 6.25
N GLU A 38 -32.86 33.90 6.50
CA GLU A 38 -32.34 34.32 7.81
C GLU A 38 -30.92 34.87 7.68
N ALA A 39 -30.57 35.83 8.55
CA ALA A 39 -29.44 36.72 8.33
C ALA A 39 -28.22 36.38 9.19
N GLY A 40 -27.04 36.60 8.60
CA GLY A 40 -25.87 37.19 9.26
C GLY A 40 -25.41 36.62 10.59
N ARG A 41 -24.33 35.83 10.54
CA ARG A 41 -23.26 36.01 11.53
C ARG A 41 -21.88 35.64 10.97
N SER A 42 -21.15 36.67 10.56
CA SER A 42 -19.69 36.61 10.62
C SER A 42 -19.29 36.38 12.08
N ARG A 43 -18.34 35.49 12.32
CA ARG A 43 -17.52 35.47 13.53
C ARG A 43 -16.11 35.10 13.14
N ASP A 44 -15.18 35.88 13.67
CA ASP A 44 -13.76 35.83 13.37
C ASP A 44 -13.15 34.50 13.81
N VAL A 45 -12.17 34.03 13.03
CA VAL A 45 -11.30 32.92 13.41
C VAL A 45 -10.09 33.50 14.11
N THR A 46 -10.09 33.47 15.44
CA THR A 46 -8.92 33.79 16.27
C THR A 46 -8.57 32.60 17.17
N ASP A 47 -7.28 32.27 17.19
CA ASP A 47 -6.57 31.47 18.19
C ASP A 47 -7.11 30.06 18.52
N ILE A 48 -6.65 29.07 17.75
CA ILE A 48 -6.54 27.69 18.25
C ILE A 48 -5.13 27.52 18.81
N SER A 49 -5.03 27.40 20.13
CA SER A 49 -3.76 27.06 20.79
C SER A 49 -3.35 25.63 20.47
N ILE A 50 -2.06 25.43 20.15
CA ILE A 50 -1.49 24.10 19.93
C ILE A 50 -1.30 23.43 21.30
N GLY A 51 -2.35 22.75 21.77
CA GLY A 51 -2.30 21.84 22.90
C GLY A 51 -2.06 20.41 22.43
N GLU A 52 -0.92 19.83 22.79
CA GLU A 52 -0.58 18.42 22.50
C GLU A 52 -1.65 17.48 23.08
N THR A 53 -2.61 17.08 22.24
CA THR A 53 -3.65 16.13 22.62
C THR A 53 -3.37 14.81 21.90
N ILE A 54 -2.53 13.97 22.50
CA ILE A 54 -2.24 12.63 21.99
C ILE A 54 -3.58 11.90 21.75
N PRO A 55 -3.89 11.47 20.51
CA PRO A 55 -5.18 10.88 20.22
C PRO A 55 -5.35 9.57 21.01
N ARG A 56 -6.41 9.50 21.80
CA ARG A 56 -6.76 8.32 22.59
C ARG A 56 -7.04 7.16 21.64
N VAL A 57 -6.25 6.09 21.73
CA VAL A 57 -6.47 4.84 20.99
C VAL A 57 -7.85 4.30 21.35
N THR A 58 -8.81 4.45 20.43
CA THR A 58 -10.10 3.74 20.52
C THR A 58 -9.88 2.30 20.09
N ASN A 59 -10.15 1.35 20.98
CA ASN A 59 -10.19 -0.08 20.64
C ASN A 59 -11.11 -0.27 19.43
N CYS A 60 -10.53 -0.68 18.30
CA CYS A 60 -11.28 -1.02 17.09
C CYS A 60 -11.89 -2.42 17.22
N SER A 61 -12.79 -2.59 18.18
CA SER A 61 -13.40 -3.87 18.57
C SER A 61 -14.59 -4.30 17.71
N ASN A 62 -15.01 -3.47 16.75
CA ASN A 62 -16.30 -3.63 16.06
C ASN A 62 -16.17 -4.16 14.62
N ALA A 63 -14.95 -4.33 14.12
CA ALA A 63 -14.69 -5.02 12.86
C ALA A 63 -14.63 -6.53 13.12
N THR A 64 -15.62 -7.27 12.61
CA THR A 64 -15.73 -8.73 12.80
C THR A 64 -15.57 -9.53 11.51
N SER A 65 -15.68 -8.88 10.35
CA SER A 65 -15.69 -9.56 9.05
C SER A 65 -14.25 -9.87 8.59
N CYS A 66 -13.88 -11.15 8.64
CA CYS A 66 -12.58 -11.69 8.20
C CYS A 66 -12.59 -12.24 6.76
N PHE A 67 -13.74 -12.62 6.23
CA PHE A 67 -13.94 -13.01 4.84
C PHE A 67 -14.57 -11.85 4.08
N GLN A 68 -13.84 -11.32 3.11
CA GLN A 68 -14.23 -10.07 2.47
C GLN A 68 -14.09 -10.12 0.94
N ARG A 69 -15.17 -10.52 0.27
CA ARG A 69 -15.30 -10.34 -1.18
C ARG A 69 -15.32 -8.86 -1.58
N LEU A 70 -14.62 -8.52 -2.64
CA LEU A 70 -14.68 -7.22 -3.31
C LEU A 70 -15.89 -7.21 -4.25
N PRO A 71 -16.76 -6.18 -4.24
CA PRO A 71 -17.90 -6.15 -5.13
C PRO A 71 -17.45 -6.18 -6.60
N SER A 72 -18.15 -6.95 -7.44
CA SER A 72 -17.79 -7.21 -8.85
C SER A 72 -17.68 -5.94 -9.72
N ASN A 73 -18.17 -4.81 -9.23
CA ASN A 73 -18.25 -3.51 -9.88
C ASN A 73 -17.49 -2.39 -9.14
N ALA A 74 -16.92 -2.62 -7.95
CA ALA A 74 -16.45 -1.56 -7.05
C ALA A 74 -14.96 -1.22 -7.17
N THR A 75 -14.22 -1.90 -8.04
CA THR A 75 -12.80 -1.62 -8.26
C THR A 75 -12.51 -1.83 -9.74
N ARG A 76 -12.26 -0.75 -10.49
CA ARG A 76 -12.03 -0.79 -11.94
C ARG A 76 -10.80 -1.63 -12.27
N LEU A 77 -9.82 -1.66 -11.37
CA LEU A 77 -8.66 -2.55 -11.38
C LEU A 77 -8.99 -4.05 -11.39
N ARG A 78 -10.12 -4.51 -10.82
CA ARG A 78 -10.55 -5.93 -10.94
C ARG A 78 -10.90 -6.28 -12.40
N LEU A 79 -11.41 -5.32 -13.16
CA LEU A 79 -11.73 -5.47 -14.59
C LEU A 79 -10.50 -5.26 -15.48
N LEU A 80 -9.53 -4.45 -15.05
CA LEU A 80 -8.31 -4.15 -15.81
C LEU A 80 -7.20 -5.20 -15.63
N ASN A 81 -7.09 -5.83 -14.45
CA ASN A 81 -6.02 -6.80 -14.19
C ASN A 81 -6.44 -7.91 -13.21
N GLN A 82 -6.90 -9.04 -13.76
CA GLN A 82 -7.30 -10.22 -12.98
C GLN A 82 -6.19 -10.76 -12.06
N ARG A 83 -4.91 -10.54 -12.42
CA ARG A 83 -3.74 -10.98 -11.62
C ARG A 83 -3.69 -10.36 -10.21
N ASN A 84 -4.37 -9.23 -9.99
CA ASN A 84 -4.40 -8.57 -8.69
C ASN A 84 -5.37 -9.24 -7.69
N THR A 85 -6.27 -10.11 -8.17
CA THR A 85 -7.41 -10.68 -7.43
C THR A 85 -7.56 -12.20 -7.55
N VAL A 86 -6.62 -12.89 -8.20
CA VAL A 86 -6.65 -14.35 -8.35
C VAL A 86 -5.30 -14.89 -7.87
N PRO A 87 -5.26 -15.83 -6.91
CA PRO A 87 -4.00 -16.36 -6.40
C PRO A 87 -3.22 -17.11 -7.49
N MET A 88 -1.90 -17.05 -7.41
CA MET A 88 -1.00 -17.63 -8.41
C MET A 88 -0.72 -19.11 -8.14
N MET A 89 -0.61 -19.49 -6.86
CA MET A 89 -0.09 -20.79 -6.42
C MET A 89 -0.97 -21.47 -5.38
N VAL A 90 -1.68 -20.71 -4.53
CA VAL A 90 -2.54 -21.25 -3.47
C VAL A 90 -3.79 -20.41 -3.19
N ALA A 91 -4.96 -21.04 -3.35
CA ALA A 91 -6.22 -20.51 -2.82
C ALA A 91 -6.26 -20.68 -1.30
N ILE A 92 -6.72 -19.71 -0.54
CA ILE A 92 -6.93 -19.75 0.90
C ILE A 92 -8.29 -19.15 1.21
N GLY A 93 -9.08 -19.85 2.01
CA GLY A 93 -10.46 -19.49 2.25
C GLY A 93 -11.39 -19.79 1.06
N PRO A 94 -12.63 -19.26 1.11
CA PRO A 94 -13.75 -19.77 0.32
C PRO A 94 -13.77 -19.25 -1.13
N TYR A 95 -13.29 -18.04 -1.39
CA TYR A 95 -13.56 -17.35 -2.67
C TYR A 95 -12.78 -17.89 -3.87
N HIS A 96 -11.65 -18.56 -3.64
CA HIS A 96 -10.78 -19.09 -4.70
C HIS A 96 -10.72 -20.63 -4.74
N GLN A 97 -11.59 -21.33 -4.00
CA GLN A 97 -11.57 -22.81 -3.98
C GLN A 97 -11.78 -23.46 -5.36
N ALA A 98 -12.57 -22.81 -6.22
CA ALA A 98 -12.85 -23.27 -7.58
C ALA A 98 -11.73 -22.90 -8.59
N CYS A 99 -10.63 -22.27 -8.16
CA CYS A 99 -9.49 -22.00 -9.04
C CYS A 99 -8.72 -23.29 -9.34
N GLU A 100 -8.89 -23.80 -10.56
CA GLU A 100 -8.14 -24.95 -11.07
C GLU A 100 -6.69 -24.57 -11.44
N GLY A 101 -5.81 -25.56 -11.54
CA GLY A 101 -4.43 -25.38 -12.00
C GLY A 101 -3.40 -24.89 -10.96
N LEU A 102 -3.84 -24.52 -9.75
CA LEU A 102 -2.95 -24.08 -8.67
C LEU A 102 -2.02 -25.20 -8.18
N TYR A 103 -0.72 -24.91 -8.04
CA TYR A 103 0.30 -25.89 -7.59
C TYR A 103 -0.05 -26.48 -6.22
N PHE A 104 -0.37 -25.62 -5.24
CA PHE A 104 -0.77 -26.03 -3.90
C PHE A 104 -2.29 -26.28 -3.82
N SER A 105 -2.76 -27.16 -4.71
CA SER A 105 -4.16 -27.61 -4.79
C SER A 105 -4.68 -28.23 -3.47
N LYS A 106 -5.99 -28.44 -3.38
CA LYS A 106 -6.64 -29.15 -2.24
C LYS A 106 -5.93 -30.48 -1.89
N LYS A 107 -5.52 -31.25 -2.91
CA LYS A 107 -4.76 -32.51 -2.73
C LYS A 107 -3.37 -32.31 -2.11
N TYR A 108 -2.71 -31.19 -2.40
CA TYR A 108 -1.44 -30.83 -1.77
C TYR A 108 -1.64 -30.47 -0.29
N LYS A 109 -2.69 -29.72 0.04
CA LYS A 109 -3.01 -29.43 1.45
C LYS A 109 -3.38 -30.70 2.23
N GLU A 110 -4.10 -31.62 1.60
CA GLU A 110 -4.37 -32.96 2.18
C GLU A 110 -3.10 -33.80 2.36
N ARG A 111 -2.03 -33.55 1.58
CA ARG A 111 -0.69 -34.12 1.78
C ARG A 111 0.00 -33.51 3.01
N VAL A 112 -0.08 -32.17 3.17
CA VAL A 112 0.42 -31.47 4.36
C VAL A 112 -0.32 -31.91 5.63
N LEU A 113 -1.65 -32.01 5.59
CA LEU A 113 -2.45 -32.51 6.72
C LEU A 113 -2.07 -33.94 7.11
N ARG A 114 -1.95 -34.87 6.15
CA ARG A 114 -1.50 -36.25 6.43
C ARG A 114 -0.10 -36.28 7.06
N TRP A 115 0.82 -35.45 6.58
CA TRP A 115 2.15 -35.29 7.18
C TRP A 115 2.05 -34.76 8.63
N MET A 116 1.21 -33.75 8.88
CA MET A 116 0.98 -33.23 10.24
C MET A 116 0.37 -34.29 11.18
N ILE A 117 -0.58 -35.09 10.71
CA ILE A 117 -1.16 -36.21 11.47
C ILE A 117 -0.07 -37.23 11.83
N GLN A 118 0.81 -37.60 10.90
CA GLN A 118 1.90 -38.56 11.14
C GLN A 118 3.00 -38.04 12.08
N VAL A 119 3.32 -36.73 12.02
CA VAL A 119 4.37 -36.11 12.85
C VAL A 119 3.86 -35.75 14.25
N PHE A 120 2.64 -35.24 14.36
CA PHE A 120 2.11 -34.64 15.60
C PHE A 120 0.94 -35.42 16.23
N SER A 121 0.51 -36.54 15.63
CA SER A 121 -0.65 -37.35 16.07
C SER A 121 -1.95 -36.54 16.17
N LEU A 122 -2.21 -35.66 15.20
CA LEU A 122 -3.41 -34.84 15.17
C LEU A 122 -4.66 -35.69 14.91
N ASP A 123 -5.71 -35.52 15.72
CA ASP A 123 -7.04 -36.06 15.45
C ASP A 123 -7.86 -35.04 14.65
N GLU A 124 -8.03 -35.32 13.35
CA GLU A 124 -8.81 -34.51 12.39
C GLU A 124 -10.23 -34.21 12.89
N ASN A 125 -10.89 -35.16 13.56
CA ASN A 125 -12.29 -35.01 13.98
C ASN A 125 -12.46 -33.91 15.04
N ASN A 126 -11.48 -33.74 15.94
CA ASN A 126 -11.58 -32.73 17.00
C ASN A 126 -11.63 -31.31 16.42
N PHE A 127 -10.75 -31.00 15.45
CA PHE A 127 -10.75 -29.70 14.80
C PHE A 127 -11.97 -29.51 13.88
N LEU A 128 -12.40 -30.55 13.14
CA LEU A 128 -13.62 -30.48 12.33
C LEU A 128 -14.87 -30.20 13.19
N ASN A 129 -14.98 -30.81 14.36
CA ASN A 129 -16.05 -30.53 15.33
C ASN A 129 -15.98 -29.09 15.85
N GLU A 130 -14.78 -28.61 16.20
CA GLU A 130 -14.59 -27.24 16.69
C GLU A 130 -14.96 -26.19 15.63
N MET A 131 -14.51 -26.36 14.39
CA MET A 131 -14.86 -25.46 13.28
C MET A 131 -16.33 -25.53 12.90
N SER A 132 -16.96 -26.71 13.00
CA SER A 132 -18.40 -26.86 12.74
C SER A 132 -19.24 -26.06 13.73
N ASN A 133 -18.82 -26.01 15.00
CA ASN A 133 -19.45 -25.16 16.01
C ASN A 133 -19.23 -23.67 15.74
N LYS A 134 -18.01 -23.27 15.35
CA LYS A 134 -17.65 -21.87 15.07
C LYS A 134 -18.18 -21.34 13.72
N ARG A 135 -18.59 -22.19 12.78
CA ARG A 135 -19.05 -21.79 11.43
C ARG A 135 -20.14 -20.73 11.48
N ASN A 136 -21.18 -20.91 12.28
CA ASN A 136 -22.34 -20.01 12.25
C ASN A 136 -21.96 -18.60 12.70
N ASP A 137 -21.14 -18.49 13.76
CA ASP A 137 -20.59 -17.20 14.23
C ASP A 137 -19.73 -16.55 13.14
N ILE A 138 -18.85 -17.31 12.48
CA ILE A 138 -17.99 -16.80 11.41
C ILE A 138 -18.82 -16.33 10.21
N VAL A 139 -19.81 -17.10 9.75
CA VAL A 139 -20.69 -16.72 8.63
C VAL A 139 -21.50 -15.47 8.98
N GLN A 140 -22.08 -15.42 10.18
CA GLN A 140 -22.87 -14.27 10.65
C GLN A 140 -22.02 -12.99 10.79
N GLN A 141 -20.79 -13.10 11.26
CA GLN A 141 -19.86 -11.96 11.40
C GLN A 141 -19.43 -11.35 10.06
N ASN A 142 -19.62 -12.06 8.94
CA ASN A 142 -19.19 -11.64 7.61
C ASN A 142 -20.33 -11.12 6.71
N ASN A 143 -21.59 -11.46 6.97
CA ASN A 143 -22.75 -11.04 6.18
C ASN A 143 -22.65 -11.34 4.66
N ASP A 144 -21.90 -12.37 4.28
CA ASP A 144 -21.75 -12.81 2.88
C ASP A 144 -22.59 -14.06 2.62
N LEU A 145 -23.61 -13.91 1.77
CA LEU A 145 -24.54 -14.98 1.40
C LEU A 145 -23.81 -16.19 0.78
N GLY A 146 -22.74 -15.97 0.03
CA GLY A 146 -21.99 -17.05 -0.61
C GLY A 146 -21.25 -17.96 0.38
N LEU A 147 -21.10 -17.54 1.65
CA LEU A 147 -20.56 -18.39 2.72
C LEU A 147 -21.63 -19.28 3.34
N ALA A 148 -22.90 -18.86 3.31
CA ALA A 148 -24.01 -19.63 3.87
C ALA A 148 -24.31 -20.88 3.03
N ASP A 149 -24.09 -20.80 1.71
CA ASP A 149 -24.29 -21.89 0.74
C ASP A 149 -23.25 -23.02 0.87
N ILE A 150 -22.07 -22.76 1.44
CA ILE A 150 -21.02 -23.77 1.64
C ILE A 150 -21.43 -24.72 2.78
N SER A 151 -21.42 -26.02 2.53
CA SER A 151 -21.79 -27.02 3.54
C SER A 151 -20.91 -26.96 4.80
N VAL A 152 -21.44 -27.38 5.96
CA VAL A 152 -20.70 -27.32 7.23
C VAL A 152 -19.41 -28.15 7.15
N GLU A 153 -19.49 -29.35 6.57
CA GLU A 153 -18.35 -30.24 6.36
C GLU A 153 -17.27 -29.61 5.46
N GLU A 154 -17.67 -29.05 4.31
CA GLU A 154 -16.74 -28.43 3.36
C GLU A 154 -16.09 -27.17 3.93
N PHE A 155 -16.85 -26.35 4.66
CA PHE A 155 -16.34 -25.16 5.34
C PHE A 155 -15.34 -25.51 6.45
N SER A 156 -15.66 -26.50 7.29
CA SER A 156 -14.76 -26.97 8.35
C SER A 156 -13.49 -27.62 7.77
N LYS A 157 -13.62 -28.43 6.71
CA LYS A 157 -12.47 -29.06 6.03
C LYS A 157 -11.60 -28.03 5.30
N MET A 158 -12.18 -26.97 4.72
CA MET A 158 -11.42 -25.82 4.21
C MET A 158 -10.56 -25.20 5.32
N LEU A 159 -11.18 -24.82 6.44
CA LEU A 159 -10.48 -24.16 7.54
C LEU A 159 -9.35 -25.03 8.12
N LEU A 160 -9.55 -26.34 8.22
CA LEU A 160 -8.50 -27.28 8.62
C LEU A 160 -7.33 -27.30 7.62
N LEU A 161 -7.62 -27.55 6.35
CA LEU A 161 -6.58 -27.65 5.31
C LEU A 161 -5.79 -26.35 5.16
N ASP A 162 -6.46 -25.21 5.24
CA ASP A 162 -5.84 -23.89 5.04
C ASP A 162 -5.02 -23.46 6.27
N SER A 163 -5.52 -23.69 7.48
CA SER A 163 -4.77 -23.36 8.71
C SER A 163 -3.55 -24.27 8.90
N CYS A 164 -3.67 -25.58 8.63
CA CYS A 164 -2.53 -26.50 8.60
C CYS A 164 -1.48 -26.09 7.57
N PHE A 165 -1.90 -25.73 6.35
CA PHE A 165 -1.00 -25.29 5.28
C PHE A 165 -0.28 -23.97 5.63
N ILE A 166 -1.00 -22.98 6.18
CA ILE A 166 -0.41 -21.72 6.67
C ILE A 166 0.59 -22.01 7.79
N PHE A 167 0.22 -22.79 8.82
CA PHE A 167 1.11 -23.12 9.94
C PHE A 167 2.42 -23.78 9.46
N PHE A 168 2.31 -24.75 8.54
CA PHE A 168 3.46 -25.43 7.94
C PHE A 168 4.43 -24.44 7.26
N ILE A 169 3.91 -23.48 6.49
CA ILE A 169 4.69 -22.46 5.80
C ILE A 169 5.34 -21.48 6.78
N LEU A 170 4.58 -21.00 7.77
CA LEU A 170 5.07 -20.01 8.74
C LEU A 170 6.22 -20.57 9.58
N LYS A 171 6.12 -21.83 10.01
CA LYS A 171 7.25 -22.49 10.68
C LYS A 171 8.42 -22.72 9.72
N ARG A 172 8.18 -23.08 8.44
CA ARG A 172 9.24 -23.43 7.47
C ARG A 172 10.30 -22.33 7.24
N LEU A 173 9.89 -21.07 7.17
CA LEU A 173 10.79 -19.94 6.94
C LEU A 173 11.06 -19.11 8.20
N GLY A 174 10.27 -19.25 9.27
CA GLY A 174 10.51 -18.58 10.54
C GLY A 174 11.68 -19.16 11.31
N CYS A 175 11.79 -20.50 11.33
CA CYS A 175 12.86 -21.27 11.96
C CYS A 175 13.22 -22.49 11.08
N GLY A 176 14.33 -23.16 11.37
CA GLY A 176 14.90 -24.18 10.49
C GLY A 176 14.14 -25.52 10.48
N LEU A 177 12.92 -25.58 9.94
CA LEU A 177 12.02 -26.76 10.01
C LEU A 177 12.69 -28.12 9.73
N ILE A 178 13.68 -28.22 8.83
CA ILE A 178 14.37 -29.51 8.58
C ILE A 178 15.21 -29.97 9.79
N ALA A 179 15.81 -29.05 10.54
CA ALA A 179 16.50 -29.32 11.79
C ALA A 179 15.50 -29.58 12.92
N ASP A 180 14.50 -28.71 13.07
CA ASP A 180 13.49 -28.80 14.14
C ASP A 180 12.66 -30.09 14.02
N VAL A 181 12.31 -30.50 12.79
CA VAL A 181 11.64 -31.79 12.51
C VAL A 181 12.62 -32.96 12.67
N HIS A 182 13.91 -32.82 12.37
CA HIS A 182 14.90 -33.87 12.70
C HIS A 182 15.05 -34.08 14.21
N GLU A 183 14.95 -33.02 15.00
CA GLU A 183 15.05 -33.07 16.46
C GLU A 183 13.76 -33.59 17.08
N ALA A 184 12.61 -33.12 16.61
CA ALA A 184 11.30 -33.63 17.04
C ALA A 184 11.05 -35.10 16.64
N ILE A 185 11.49 -35.55 15.46
CA ILE A 185 11.41 -36.97 15.06
C ILE A 185 12.26 -37.86 15.97
N LYS A 186 13.27 -37.33 16.69
CA LYS A 186 14.00 -38.07 17.73
C LYS A 186 13.24 -38.16 19.05
N GLY A 187 12.33 -37.23 19.34
CA GLY A 187 11.60 -37.14 20.62
C GLY A 187 10.15 -37.64 20.58
N ILE A 188 9.53 -37.72 19.40
CA ILE A 188 8.12 -38.10 19.23
C ILE A 188 8.00 -39.56 18.76
N GLN A 189 7.03 -40.29 19.29
CA GLN A 189 6.61 -41.59 18.74
C GLN A 189 5.88 -41.40 17.40
N VAL A 190 6.66 -41.23 16.34
CA VAL A 190 6.16 -41.13 14.96
C VAL A 190 5.46 -42.44 14.56
N GLN A 191 4.25 -42.34 14.02
CA GLN A 191 3.57 -43.47 13.38
C GLN A 191 4.00 -43.58 11.90
N GLY A 192 4.96 -44.47 11.61
CA GLY A 192 5.33 -44.84 10.23
C GLY A 192 6.83 -45.04 10.01
N ASP A 193 7.23 -45.20 8.75
CA ASP A 193 8.64 -45.25 8.37
C ASP A 193 9.27 -43.86 8.47
N HIS A 194 10.18 -43.69 9.44
CA HIS A 194 10.94 -42.46 9.63
C HIS A 194 11.76 -42.04 8.40
N ALA A 195 12.19 -42.97 7.53
CA ALA A 195 12.90 -42.62 6.30
C ALA A 195 11.97 -41.97 5.27
N GLN A 196 10.82 -42.59 5.01
CA GLN A 196 9.77 -42.03 4.16
C GLN A 196 9.30 -40.66 4.68
N LEU A 197 9.09 -40.50 5.99
CA LEU A 197 8.61 -39.24 6.56
C LEU A 197 9.66 -38.11 6.48
N ARG A 198 10.95 -38.41 6.67
CA ARG A 198 12.03 -37.43 6.43
C ARG A 198 12.11 -37.01 4.97
N GLN A 199 11.92 -37.94 4.05
CA GLN A 199 11.89 -37.67 2.61
C GLN A 199 10.69 -36.77 2.25
N GLU A 200 9.50 -37.09 2.76
CA GLU A 200 8.28 -36.30 2.56
C GLU A 200 8.41 -34.87 3.12
N THR A 201 8.96 -34.74 4.34
CA THR A 201 9.30 -33.43 4.95
C THR A 201 10.19 -32.63 4.01
N SER A 202 11.23 -33.27 3.44
CA SER A 202 12.20 -32.60 2.56
C SER A 202 11.57 -32.14 1.24
N PHE A 203 10.68 -32.93 0.65
CA PHE A 203 9.94 -32.55 -0.55
C PHE A 203 8.99 -31.38 -0.28
N LEU A 204 8.12 -31.49 0.72
CA LEU A 204 7.20 -30.40 1.11
C LEU A 204 7.96 -29.11 1.44
N ALA A 205 9.10 -29.23 2.13
CA ALA A 205 9.99 -28.11 2.46
C ALA A 205 10.69 -27.48 1.25
N SER A 206 10.93 -28.25 0.18
CA SER A 206 11.52 -27.79 -1.08
C SER A 206 10.48 -27.10 -1.94
N ASP A 207 9.29 -27.69 -2.08
CA ASP A 207 8.15 -27.13 -2.80
C ASP A 207 7.80 -25.71 -2.30
N ILE A 208 7.70 -25.53 -0.97
CA ILE A 208 7.44 -24.21 -0.35
C ILE A 208 8.60 -23.22 -0.58
N PHE A 209 9.86 -23.66 -0.54
CA PHE A 209 11.01 -22.79 -0.74
C PHE A 209 11.12 -22.29 -2.19
N THR A 210 10.83 -23.15 -3.17
CA THR A 210 10.87 -22.83 -4.60
C THR A 210 9.83 -21.79 -5.00
N HIS A 211 8.70 -21.72 -4.28
CA HIS A 211 7.55 -20.85 -4.62
C HIS A 211 7.24 -19.80 -3.54
N GLN A 212 8.22 -19.47 -2.70
CA GLN A 212 7.99 -18.65 -1.51
C GLN A 212 7.53 -17.22 -1.80
N GLU A 213 7.93 -16.63 -2.93
CA GLU A 213 7.55 -15.25 -3.29
C GLU A 213 6.08 -15.17 -3.71
N GLU A 214 5.64 -16.12 -4.54
CA GLU A 214 4.25 -16.23 -4.97
C GLU A 214 3.32 -16.58 -3.79
N ILE A 215 3.73 -17.52 -2.93
CA ILE A 215 3.00 -17.85 -1.69
C ILE A 215 2.88 -16.62 -0.80
N ARG A 216 3.94 -15.81 -0.64
CA ARG A 216 3.88 -14.56 0.16
C ARG A 216 2.81 -13.60 -0.35
N VAL A 217 2.70 -13.44 -1.66
CA VAL A 217 1.69 -12.57 -2.30
C VAL A 217 0.28 -13.15 -2.13
N ASP A 218 0.10 -14.45 -2.38
CA ASP A 218 -1.19 -15.13 -2.22
C ASP A 218 -1.71 -15.06 -0.78
N LEU A 219 -0.83 -15.25 0.22
CA LEU A 219 -1.21 -15.19 1.64
C LEU A 219 -1.56 -13.78 2.16
N ILE A 220 -1.31 -12.72 1.38
CA ILE A 220 -1.75 -11.35 1.68
C ILE A 220 -2.72 -10.79 0.63
N MET A 221 -3.26 -11.64 -0.25
CA MET A 221 -4.33 -11.24 -1.16
C MET A 221 -5.69 -11.22 -0.43
N HIS A 222 -6.46 -10.16 -0.63
CA HIS A 222 -7.63 -9.77 0.17
C HIS A 222 -8.80 -10.77 0.09
N GLU A 223 -9.06 -11.31 -1.11
CA GLU A 223 -10.06 -12.38 -1.29
C GLU A 223 -9.51 -13.79 -0.96
N ASN A 224 -8.24 -13.88 -0.53
CA ASN A 224 -7.52 -15.13 -0.30
C ASN A 224 -7.09 -15.28 1.17
N GLN A 225 -8.05 -15.16 2.09
CA GLN A 225 -7.82 -15.09 3.53
C GLN A 225 -8.71 -16.08 4.30
N ILE A 226 -8.25 -16.53 5.47
CA ILE A 226 -9.08 -17.13 6.52
C ILE A 226 -8.98 -16.28 7.80
N PRO A 227 -9.99 -16.34 8.71
CA PRO A 227 -9.89 -15.72 10.02
C PRO A 227 -8.60 -16.11 10.76
N PHE A 228 -7.86 -15.12 11.26
CA PHE A 228 -6.62 -15.35 12.01
C PHE A 228 -6.86 -16.18 13.28
N SER A 229 -8.06 -16.09 13.86
CA SER A 229 -8.47 -16.93 14.99
C SER A 229 -8.38 -18.42 14.67
N VAL A 230 -8.66 -18.87 13.44
CA VAL A 230 -8.59 -20.29 13.06
C VAL A 230 -7.17 -20.86 13.18
N ILE A 231 -6.15 -20.02 12.99
CA ILE A 231 -4.75 -20.41 13.18
C ILE A 231 -4.42 -20.52 14.68
N ASN A 232 -4.99 -19.65 15.52
CA ASN A 232 -4.87 -19.75 16.98
C ASN A 232 -5.64 -20.96 17.52
N ASP A 233 -6.85 -21.21 17.01
CA ASP A 233 -7.69 -22.36 17.30
C ASP A 233 -6.90 -23.65 17.04
N LEU A 234 -6.22 -23.77 15.89
CA LEU A 234 -5.35 -24.92 15.57
C LEU A 234 -4.27 -25.17 16.65
N LEU A 235 -3.69 -24.11 17.21
CA LEU A 235 -2.69 -24.19 18.29
C LEU A 235 -3.31 -24.45 19.67
N GLU A 236 -4.61 -24.18 19.85
CA GLU A 236 -5.39 -24.49 21.05
C GLU A 236 -5.90 -25.94 21.03
N THR A 237 -6.46 -26.41 19.91
CA THR A 237 -6.85 -27.81 19.69
C THR A 237 -5.64 -28.75 19.80
N TYR A 238 -4.46 -28.32 19.33
CA TYR A 238 -3.25 -29.14 19.30
C TYR A 238 -2.05 -28.47 20.01
N PRO A 239 -2.00 -28.50 21.37
CA PRO A 239 -0.92 -27.90 22.15
C PRO A 239 0.48 -28.40 21.79
N VAL A 240 0.61 -29.60 21.23
CA VAL A 240 1.88 -30.12 20.70
C VAL A 240 2.52 -29.15 19.70
N LEU A 241 1.73 -28.46 18.87
CA LEU A 241 2.22 -27.49 17.89
C LEU A 241 2.84 -26.24 18.53
N LYS A 242 2.44 -25.87 19.76
CA LYS A 242 3.03 -24.74 20.50
C LYS A 242 4.48 -25.01 20.92
N ASN A 243 4.87 -26.28 21.07
CA ASN A 243 6.27 -26.64 21.31
C ASN A 243 7.18 -26.37 20.09
N PHE A 244 6.59 -26.18 18.89
CA PHE A 244 7.32 -25.97 17.64
C PHE A 244 7.46 -24.52 17.24
N ILE A 245 6.83 -23.56 17.93
CA ILE A 245 6.93 -22.13 17.57
C ILE A 245 8.04 -21.39 18.33
N ASP A 246 8.91 -22.12 19.03
CA ASP A 246 10.15 -21.65 19.65
C ASP A 246 9.97 -20.39 20.52
N GLU A 247 8.96 -20.42 21.40
CA GLU A 247 8.50 -19.31 22.27
C GLU A 247 7.95 -18.06 21.54
N ARG A 248 7.96 -18.03 20.21
CA ARG A 248 7.43 -16.92 19.41
C ARG A 248 5.91 -16.97 19.31
N SER A 249 5.28 -15.81 19.08
CA SER A 249 3.88 -15.76 18.69
C SER A 249 3.70 -16.11 17.21
N ILE A 250 2.52 -16.60 16.82
CA ILE A 250 2.23 -16.94 15.42
C ILE A 250 2.26 -15.69 14.51
N GLU A 251 1.94 -14.52 15.07
CA GLU A 251 2.15 -13.22 14.43
C GLU A 251 3.62 -12.96 14.12
N ASP A 252 4.55 -13.30 15.03
CA ASP A 252 5.99 -13.07 14.82
C ASP A 252 6.56 -14.00 13.74
N LEU A 253 6.06 -15.24 13.65
CA LEU A 253 6.37 -16.15 12.54
C LEU A 253 5.82 -15.62 11.20
N ALA A 254 4.58 -15.10 11.18
CA ALA A 254 4.01 -14.46 9.99
C ALA A 254 4.77 -13.20 9.56
N LEU A 255 5.14 -12.33 10.49
CA LEU A 255 5.92 -11.13 10.17
C LEU A 255 7.33 -11.46 9.67
N LEU A 256 7.97 -12.51 10.20
CA LEU A 256 9.24 -13.01 9.69
C LEU A 256 9.08 -13.64 8.29
N PHE A 257 8.02 -14.40 8.05
CA PHE A 257 7.69 -14.93 6.71
C PHE A 257 7.49 -13.80 5.67
N PHE A 258 6.89 -12.67 6.08
CA PHE A 258 6.70 -11.46 5.26
C PHE A 258 7.82 -10.40 5.41
N SER A 259 9.01 -10.77 5.92
CA SER A 259 10.12 -9.82 6.14
C SER A 259 10.71 -9.29 4.84
N GLU A 260 10.76 -10.11 3.79
CA GLU A 260 11.24 -9.73 2.45
C GLU A 260 10.17 -9.10 1.55
N VAL A 261 8.91 -9.13 1.95
CA VAL A 261 7.81 -8.51 1.23
C VAL A 261 7.85 -6.99 1.40
N TYR A 262 7.73 -6.28 0.27
CA TYR A 262 7.55 -4.82 0.24
C TYR A 262 6.06 -4.46 0.25
N PRO A 263 5.65 -3.36 0.92
CA PRO A 263 6.50 -2.42 1.67
C PRO A 263 7.12 -3.02 2.94
N LYS A 264 8.34 -2.63 3.30
CA LYS A 264 9.11 -3.21 4.45
C LYS A 264 8.51 -2.82 5.81
N GLN A 265 8.77 -3.66 6.83
CA GLN A 265 8.26 -3.48 8.18
C GLN A 265 8.67 -2.14 8.78
N ASN A 266 7.74 -1.48 9.47
CA ASN A 266 8.04 -0.25 10.19
C ASN A 266 9.05 -0.54 11.31
N THR A 267 10.18 0.16 11.30
CA THR A 267 11.23 0.06 12.33
C THR A 267 10.81 0.64 13.67
N ASP A 268 9.82 1.53 13.68
CA ASP A 268 9.46 2.34 14.84
C ASP A 268 8.47 1.58 15.73
N LEU A 269 8.92 0.44 16.27
CA LEU A 269 8.16 -0.48 17.12
C LEU A 269 8.12 0.00 18.59
N ASN A 270 7.66 1.25 18.82
CA ASN A 270 7.27 1.67 20.16
C ASN A 270 6.13 0.75 20.68
N GLN A 271 6.10 0.53 22.00
CA GLN A 271 5.34 -0.53 22.68
C GLN A 271 3.81 -0.32 22.63
N HIS A 272 3.19 -0.55 21.48
CA HIS A 272 1.75 -0.79 21.40
C HIS A 272 1.46 -2.28 21.53
N THR A 273 0.50 -2.61 22.39
CA THR A 273 -0.07 -3.96 22.49
C THR A 273 -0.58 -4.40 21.11
N LYS A 274 -0.20 -5.61 20.67
CA LYS A 274 -0.72 -6.18 19.42
C LYS A 274 -2.26 -6.26 19.52
N PRO A 275 -3.03 -5.72 18.55
CA PRO A 275 -4.47 -5.90 18.49
C PRO A 275 -4.82 -7.34 18.08
N LYS A 276 -6.11 -7.71 18.15
CA LYS A 276 -6.58 -8.91 17.45
C LYS A 276 -6.61 -8.64 15.95
N PHE A 277 -5.96 -9.50 15.17
CA PHE A 277 -5.96 -9.41 13.71
C PHE A 277 -7.14 -10.17 13.11
N LEU A 278 -7.65 -9.69 11.97
CA LEU A 278 -8.74 -10.37 11.25
C LEU A 278 -8.22 -11.56 10.45
N HIS A 279 -7.07 -11.39 9.79
CA HIS A 279 -6.43 -12.33 8.88
C HIS A 279 -4.99 -11.84 8.59
N LEU A 280 -4.21 -12.60 7.80
CA LEU A 280 -2.79 -12.32 7.54
C LEU A 280 -2.54 -10.94 6.90
N LEU A 281 -3.37 -10.52 5.93
CA LEU A 281 -3.28 -9.18 5.33
C LEU A 281 -3.50 -8.04 6.35
N HIS A 282 -4.35 -8.20 7.37
CA HIS A 282 -4.49 -7.18 8.43
C HIS A 282 -3.22 -7.11 9.29
N LEU A 283 -2.65 -8.25 9.70
CA LEU A 283 -1.36 -8.30 10.40
C LEU A 283 -0.24 -7.66 9.56
N PHE A 284 -0.20 -7.97 8.26
CA PHE A 284 0.75 -7.38 7.32
C PHE A 284 0.57 -5.85 7.28
N HIS A 285 -0.62 -5.33 6.95
CA HIS A 285 -0.94 -3.89 6.95
C HIS A 285 -0.49 -3.18 8.24
N TRP A 286 -0.92 -3.69 9.41
CA TRP A 286 -0.59 -3.12 10.71
C TRP A 286 0.92 -3.00 10.95
N SER A 287 1.71 -3.97 10.48
CA SER A 287 3.17 -3.95 10.64
C SER A 287 3.88 -2.92 9.76
N ARG A 288 3.20 -2.34 8.75
CA ARG A 288 3.78 -1.36 7.81
C ARG A 288 3.34 0.08 8.12
N VAL A 289 2.20 0.28 8.80
CA VAL A 289 1.69 1.61 9.21
C VAL A 289 2.53 2.21 10.36
N PRO A 290 2.83 3.54 10.35
CA PRO A 290 3.54 4.22 11.43
C PRO A 290 2.75 4.16 12.74
N ASN A 291 3.43 4.04 13.87
CA ASN A 291 2.75 3.87 15.17
C ASN A 291 1.81 5.04 15.51
N GLN A 292 2.18 6.28 15.18
CA GLN A 292 1.33 7.46 15.38
C GLN A 292 0.01 7.38 14.60
N ARG A 293 -0.02 6.62 13.49
CA ARG A 293 -1.15 6.53 12.56
C ARG A 293 -1.96 5.23 12.68
N LYS A 294 -1.53 4.28 13.53
CA LYS A 294 -2.25 3.03 13.77
C LYS A 294 -3.60 3.31 14.41
N TYR A 295 -4.69 2.95 13.73
CA TYR A 295 -6.06 3.08 14.24
C TYR A 295 -6.45 4.50 14.68
N ALA A 296 -5.82 5.51 14.06
CA ALA A 296 -6.13 6.92 14.29
C ALA A 296 -7.48 7.28 13.65
N ILE A 297 -8.58 6.83 14.26
CA ILE A 297 -9.94 7.28 13.93
C ILE A 297 -10.12 8.69 14.52
N THR A 298 -9.47 9.67 13.90
CA THR A 298 -9.83 11.08 14.11
C THR A 298 -11.32 11.25 13.79
N LYS A 299 -12.02 12.08 14.58
CA LYS A 299 -13.38 12.53 14.22
C LYS A 299 -13.39 12.93 12.75
N ARG A 300 -14.40 12.46 12.00
CA ARG A 300 -14.47 12.50 10.52
C ARG A 300 -14.59 13.94 9.96
N GLU A 301 -13.56 14.76 10.14
CA GLU A 301 -13.37 15.99 9.39
C GLU A 301 -12.94 15.60 7.97
N ARG A 302 -13.93 15.58 7.09
CA ARG A 302 -13.79 15.13 5.70
C ARG A 302 -13.24 16.28 4.86
N TYR A 303 -11.93 16.43 4.86
CA TYR A 303 -11.26 17.41 4.02
C TYR A 303 -11.28 16.98 2.55
N ARG A 304 -11.73 17.88 1.67
CA ARG A 304 -11.51 17.72 0.22
C ARG A 304 -10.01 17.73 -0.05
N ARG A 305 -9.55 16.81 -0.89
CA ARG A 305 -8.13 16.70 -1.26
C ARG A 305 -7.63 18.01 -1.89
N PRO A 306 -6.53 18.60 -1.39
CA PRO A 306 -5.82 19.62 -2.13
C PRO A 306 -5.34 19.06 -3.46
N PHE A 307 -5.46 19.83 -4.54
CA PHE A 307 -4.72 19.52 -5.76
C PHE A 307 -3.23 19.72 -5.46
N VAL A 308 -2.41 18.73 -5.82
CA VAL A 308 -0.95 18.78 -5.68
C VAL A 308 -0.33 18.56 -7.05
N SER A 309 0.62 19.44 -7.37
CA SER A 309 1.44 19.42 -8.58
C SER A 309 2.29 18.16 -8.71
N SER A 310 2.71 17.83 -9.93
CA SER A 310 3.62 16.68 -10.17
C SER A 310 5.00 16.88 -9.54
N ALA A 311 5.80 15.82 -9.44
CA ALA A 311 7.15 15.93 -8.88
C ALA A 311 8.02 16.96 -9.63
N THR A 312 7.92 17.01 -10.96
CA THR A 312 8.67 17.95 -11.79
C THR A 312 8.17 19.39 -11.59
N GLU A 313 6.86 19.61 -11.50
CA GLU A 313 6.28 20.92 -11.17
C GLU A 313 6.69 21.42 -9.77
N LEU A 314 6.65 20.56 -8.75
CA LEU A 314 7.13 20.90 -7.41
C LEU A 314 8.64 21.19 -7.40
N GLN A 315 9.44 20.50 -8.22
CA GLN A 315 10.84 20.87 -8.40
C GLN A 315 11.00 22.26 -9.01
N HIS A 316 10.08 22.69 -9.89
CA HIS A 316 10.07 24.04 -10.46
C HIS A 316 9.77 25.14 -9.44
N SER A 317 9.03 24.86 -8.36
CA SER A 317 8.85 25.77 -7.21
C SER A 317 9.95 25.65 -6.14
N GLY A 318 11.06 24.96 -6.45
CA GLY A 318 12.26 24.93 -5.62
C GLY A 318 12.33 23.76 -4.64
N ILE A 319 11.25 22.97 -4.54
CA ILE A 319 11.16 21.80 -3.67
C ILE A 319 12.18 20.74 -4.09
N THR A 320 12.79 20.09 -3.11
CA THR A 320 13.81 19.05 -3.32
C THR A 320 13.30 17.73 -2.77
N PHE A 321 13.36 16.67 -3.58
CA PHE A 321 13.01 15.32 -3.15
C PHE A 321 14.23 14.61 -2.58
N LYS A 322 14.08 14.00 -1.39
CA LYS A 322 15.13 13.17 -0.76
C LYS A 322 14.59 11.80 -0.39
N ARG A 323 15.44 10.79 -0.52
CA ARG A 323 15.18 9.44 -0.02
C ARG A 323 15.28 9.41 1.50
N LYS A 324 14.24 8.86 2.15
CA LYS A 324 14.21 8.51 3.57
C LYS A 324 14.54 7.02 3.75
N ASN A 325 15.42 6.70 4.69
CA ASN A 325 15.94 5.33 4.91
C ASN A 325 15.37 4.63 6.15
N LEU A 326 14.76 5.37 7.08
CA LEU A 326 14.34 4.90 8.40
C LEU A 326 12.88 5.29 8.65
N GLY A 327 12.20 4.52 9.51
CA GLY A 327 10.78 4.66 9.81
C GLY A 327 9.89 3.85 8.86
N SER A 328 8.59 4.15 8.90
CA SER A 328 7.59 3.48 8.07
C SER A 328 7.70 3.83 6.58
N PHE A 329 7.39 2.86 5.73
CA PHE A 329 7.27 3.01 4.27
C PHE A 329 6.29 4.11 3.81
N ILE A 330 5.24 4.40 4.59
CA ILE A 330 4.27 5.45 4.26
C ILE A 330 4.54 6.79 4.97
N ASP A 331 5.69 6.94 5.62
CA ASP A 331 6.03 8.13 6.38
C ASP A 331 6.78 9.20 5.57
N ILE A 332 6.02 9.90 4.72
CA ILE A 332 6.45 11.10 4.00
C ILE A 332 6.50 12.28 4.97
N THR A 333 7.55 13.11 4.91
CA THR A 333 7.61 14.40 5.63
C THR A 333 7.97 15.55 4.70
N PHE A 334 7.60 16.76 5.09
CA PHE A 334 7.97 18.00 4.41
C PHE A 334 8.68 18.93 5.39
N ASP A 335 9.94 19.24 5.11
CA ASP A 335 10.77 20.15 5.90
C ASP A 335 10.82 21.51 5.20
N GLU A 336 10.26 22.55 5.83
CA GLU A 336 10.51 23.93 5.44
C GLU A 336 11.86 24.40 6.00
N GLY A 337 12.74 24.88 5.13
CA GLY A 337 13.98 25.55 5.54
C GLY A 337 13.70 26.89 6.22
N CYS A 338 14.67 27.39 7.00
CA CYS A 338 14.50 28.56 7.88
C CYS A 338 13.96 29.84 7.21
N LEU A 339 14.11 30.00 5.90
CA LEU A 339 13.63 31.14 5.12
C LEU A 339 12.32 30.87 4.35
N LYS A 340 11.69 29.71 4.54
CA LYS A 340 10.47 29.20 3.86
C LYS A 340 10.51 29.13 2.31
N ILE A 341 11.59 29.59 1.68
CA ILE A 341 11.88 29.47 0.23
C ILE A 341 12.51 28.13 -0.18
N LEU A 342 12.82 27.27 0.80
CA LEU A 342 13.40 25.95 0.58
C LEU A 342 12.45 24.90 1.15
N GLY A 343 11.85 24.09 0.30
CA GLY A 343 11.10 22.90 0.70
C GLY A 343 11.91 21.62 0.46
N THR A 344 11.91 20.70 1.41
CA THR A 344 12.42 19.33 1.20
C THR A 344 11.32 18.33 1.49
N ILE A 345 10.96 17.51 0.50
CA ILE A 345 10.06 16.38 0.69
C ILE A 345 10.90 15.11 0.86
N ASN A 346 10.78 14.46 2.02
CA ASN A 346 11.45 13.19 2.30
C ASN A 346 10.48 12.03 2.05
N ILE A 347 10.83 11.14 1.12
CA ILE A 347 9.99 10.00 0.71
C ILE A 347 10.74 8.69 1.00
N PRO A 348 10.12 7.70 1.66
CA PRO A 348 10.66 6.35 1.76
C PRO A 348 10.91 5.69 0.39
N VAL A 349 11.73 4.64 0.35
CA VAL A 349 12.05 3.97 -0.92
C VAL A 349 10.84 3.22 -1.47
N ILE A 350 10.43 3.57 -2.69
CA ILE A 350 9.29 2.99 -3.40
C ILE A 350 9.81 1.86 -4.28
N HIS A 351 9.68 0.62 -3.81
CA HIS A 351 10.00 -0.55 -4.62
C HIS A 351 8.84 -0.85 -5.57
N ILE A 352 9.15 -1.06 -6.85
CA ILE A 352 8.18 -1.42 -7.89
C ILE A 352 8.77 -2.59 -8.66
N ASN A 353 8.09 -3.73 -8.58
CA ASN A 353 8.41 -4.99 -9.24
C ASN A 353 7.07 -5.67 -9.63
N GLU A 354 7.14 -6.85 -10.24
CA GLU A 354 5.96 -7.58 -10.73
C GLU A 354 4.91 -7.87 -9.64
N TYR A 355 5.33 -8.10 -8.40
CA TYR A 355 4.43 -8.46 -7.29
C TYR A 355 3.88 -7.26 -6.51
N ASN A 356 4.65 -6.17 -6.40
CA ASN A 356 4.28 -5.03 -5.55
C ASN A 356 2.97 -4.36 -6.00
N GLY A 357 2.62 -4.44 -7.29
CA GLY A 357 1.32 -3.95 -7.76
C GLY A 357 0.13 -4.70 -7.16
N ILE A 358 0.25 -6.03 -7.03
CA ILE A 358 -0.75 -6.89 -6.37
C ILE A 358 -0.83 -6.52 -4.88
N ILE A 359 0.31 -6.30 -4.22
CA ILE A 359 0.35 -6.00 -2.78
C ILE A 359 -0.26 -4.62 -2.49
N PHE A 360 0.08 -3.59 -3.27
CA PHE A 360 -0.51 -2.26 -3.13
C PHE A 360 -2.02 -2.29 -3.35
N TYR A 361 -2.48 -3.02 -4.36
CA TYR A 361 -3.90 -3.20 -4.63
C TYR A 361 -4.64 -3.81 -3.43
N ASN A 362 -4.10 -4.90 -2.87
CA ASN A 362 -4.75 -5.59 -1.75
C ASN A 362 -4.70 -4.78 -0.44
N LEU A 363 -3.65 -3.99 -0.20
CA LEU A 363 -3.59 -3.02 0.91
C LEU A 363 -4.60 -1.87 0.74
N LEU A 364 -4.75 -1.34 -0.47
CA LEU A 364 -5.72 -0.29 -0.79
C LEU A 364 -7.16 -0.78 -0.61
N ALA A 365 -7.46 -1.96 -1.15
CA ALA A 365 -8.77 -2.61 -1.02
C ALA A 365 -9.13 -2.89 0.45
N PHE A 366 -8.14 -3.32 1.25
CA PHE A 366 -8.30 -3.55 2.69
C PHE A 366 -8.71 -2.27 3.43
N GLU A 367 -8.00 -1.16 3.27
CA GLU A 367 -8.35 0.11 3.93
C GLU A 367 -9.68 0.70 3.45
N GLN A 368 -9.99 0.57 2.15
CA GLN A 368 -11.25 1.06 1.60
C GLN A 368 -12.47 0.32 2.17
N LYS A 369 -12.33 -0.98 2.44
CA LYS A 369 -13.41 -1.79 3.04
C LYS A 369 -13.44 -1.70 4.57
N ASN A 370 -12.28 -1.58 5.22
CA ASN A 370 -12.12 -1.58 6.67
C ASN A 370 -11.68 -0.19 7.17
N THR A 371 -12.52 0.82 6.96
CA THR A 371 -12.18 2.25 7.20
C THR A 371 -11.78 2.57 8.65
N GLU A 372 -12.17 1.71 9.60
CA GLU A 372 -11.79 1.74 11.01
C GLU A 372 -10.30 1.44 11.26
N PHE A 373 -9.61 0.77 10.34
CA PHE A 373 -8.17 0.55 10.43
C PHE A 373 -7.32 1.70 9.85
N GLY A 374 -7.99 2.76 9.39
CA GLY A 374 -7.39 3.97 8.84
C GLY A 374 -7.30 3.97 7.31
N GLY A 375 -6.92 5.12 6.76
CA GLY A 375 -6.75 5.34 5.31
C GLY A 375 -5.33 5.77 4.94
N CYS A 376 -4.33 5.29 5.68
CA CYS A 376 -2.96 5.80 5.60
C CYS A 376 -2.27 5.36 4.31
N PHE A 377 -2.43 4.09 3.93
CA PHE A 377 -1.91 3.53 2.69
C PHE A 377 -2.64 4.07 1.45
N THR A 378 -3.95 4.31 1.58
CA THR A 378 -4.82 4.92 0.59
C THR A 378 -4.39 6.35 0.27
N ALA A 379 -4.16 7.15 1.32
CA ALA A 379 -3.69 8.53 1.20
C ALA A 379 -2.24 8.61 0.68
N TYR A 380 -1.38 7.68 1.09
CA TYR A 380 -0.02 7.52 0.55
C TYR A 380 -0.04 7.21 -0.96
N SER A 381 -0.86 6.23 -1.36
CA SER A 381 -1.01 5.82 -2.76
C SER A 381 -1.56 6.96 -3.62
N ALA A 382 -2.55 7.70 -3.12
CA ALA A 382 -3.07 8.92 -3.75
C ALA A 382 -1.97 9.98 -3.95
N TRP A 383 -1.14 10.22 -2.93
CA TRP A 383 -0.08 11.22 -3.01
C TRP A 383 1.02 10.84 -4.01
N LEU A 384 1.45 9.56 -4.03
CA LEU A 384 2.38 9.08 -5.07
C LEU A 384 1.79 9.23 -6.47
N ALA A 385 0.49 8.94 -6.63
CA ALA A 385 -0.22 9.12 -7.89
C ALA A 385 -0.41 10.58 -8.34
N HIS A 386 -0.32 11.55 -7.41
CA HIS A 386 -0.20 12.97 -7.75
C HIS A 386 1.21 13.38 -8.16
N LEU A 387 2.25 12.72 -7.64
CA LEU A 387 3.64 13.08 -7.95
C LEU A 387 4.17 12.43 -9.22
N LEU A 388 3.80 11.17 -9.49
CA LEU A 388 4.32 10.36 -10.59
C LEU A 388 3.33 10.32 -11.76
N GLN A 389 3.16 11.46 -12.43
CA GLN A 389 2.20 11.61 -13.54
C GLN A 389 2.84 11.42 -14.92
N SER A 390 4.15 11.61 -15.02
CA SER A 390 4.96 11.57 -16.26
C SER A 390 6.24 10.76 -16.08
N GLU A 391 6.88 10.34 -17.17
CA GLU A 391 8.18 9.67 -17.09
C GLU A 391 9.26 10.58 -16.48
N GLU A 392 9.15 11.89 -16.67
CA GLU A 392 10.04 12.92 -16.14
C GLU A 392 10.01 12.91 -14.60
N ASP A 393 8.83 12.71 -14.01
CA ASP A 393 8.65 12.54 -12.57
C ASP A 393 9.33 11.25 -12.07
N VAL A 394 9.21 10.14 -12.82
CA VAL A 394 9.87 8.86 -12.49
C VAL A 394 11.38 9.00 -12.60
N LYS A 395 11.90 9.63 -13.66
CA LYS A 395 13.33 9.92 -13.86
C LYS A 395 13.88 10.79 -12.72
N LEU A 396 13.10 11.78 -12.26
CA LEU A 396 13.44 12.58 -11.08
C LEU A 396 13.48 11.75 -9.78
N PHE A 397 12.53 10.83 -9.59
CA PHE A 397 12.51 9.94 -8.42
C PHE A 397 13.66 8.92 -8.43
N ARG A 398 14.00 8.35 -9.60
CA ARG A 398 15.17 7.49 -9.79
C ARG A 398 16.48 8.22 -9.55
N LYS A 399 16.62 9.45 -10.05
CA LYS A 399 17.79 10.32 -9.79
C LYS A 399 18.02 10.54 -8.30
N ASN A 400 16.95 10.71 -7.52
CA ASN A 400 17.00 10.85 -6.07
C ASN A 400 17.01 9.51 -5.30
N ARG A 401 17.07 8.37 -6.00
CA ARG A 401 17.04 6.99 -5.48
C ARG A 401 15.80 6.64 -4.64
N ILE A 402 14.71 7.39 -4.82
CA ILE A 402 13.42 7.16 -4.15
C ILE A 402 12.73 5.96 -4.80
N VAL A 403 12.65 5.94 -6.14
CA VAL A 403 12.41 4.72 -6.92
C VAL A 403 13.77 4.09 -7.22
N PRO A 404 14.05 2.82 -6.87
CA PRO A 404 15.27 2.14 -7.26
C PRO A 404 15.41 2.02 -8.78
N ASN A 405 16.63 1.88 -9.28
CA ASN A 405 16.85 1.55 -10.68
C ASN A 405 16.49 0.07 -10.94
N THR A 406 15.22 -0.22 -11.19
CA THR A 406 14.70 -1.53 -11.61
C THR A 406 14.64 -1.64 -13.14
N PRO A 407 14.58 -2.87 -13.69
CA PRO A 407 14.39 -3.09 -15.13
C PRO A 407 13.03 -2.61 -15.68
N THR A 408 12.03 -2.42 -14.82
CA THR A 408 10.72 -1.86 -15.17
C THR A 408 10.91 -0.50 -15.88
N PRO A 409 10.33 -0.26 -17.05
CA PRO A 409 10.45 1.00 -17.76
C PRO A 409 9.61 2.11 -17.10
N ASP A 410 9.95 3.37 -17.36
CA ASP A 410 9.34 4.51 -16.66
C ASP A 410 7.84 4.68 -16.97
N ASN A 411 7.40 4.35 -18.19
CA ASN A 411 6.00 4.39 -18.59
C ASN A 411 5.13 3.36 -17.83
N GLU A 412 5.65 2.16 -17.53
CA GLU A 412 4.95 1.18 -16.70
C GLU A 412 4.80 1.66 -15.25
N VAL A 413 5.81 2.34 -14.71
CA VAL A 413 5.74 2.98 -13.39
C VAL A 413 4.67 4.08 -13.37
N VAL A 414 4.59 4.91 -14.41
CA VAL A 414 3.53 5.93 -14.55
C VAL A 414 2.15 5.27 -14.63
N GLN A 415 1.98 4.26 -15.50
CA GLN A 415 0.70 3.55 -15.65
C GLN A 415 0.22 2.96 -14.33
N PHE A 416 1.12 2.29 -13.59
CA PHE A 416 0.81 1.73 -12.28
C PHE A 416 0.26 2.77 -11.29
N PHE A 417 0.86 3.96 -11.24
CA PHE A 417 0.37 5.02 -10.36
C PHE A 417 -0.89 5.72 -10.89
N GLN A 418 -1.12 5.80 -12.20
CA GLN A 418 -2.38 6.27 -12.77
C GLN A 418 -3.55 5.31 -12.47
N ASP A 419 -3.29 4.00 -12.50
CA ASP A 419 -4.27 2.99 -12.13
C ASP A 419 -4.62 3.08 -10.62
N LEU A 420 -3.60 3.20 -9.76
CA LEU A 420 -3.80 3.46 -8.32
C LEU A 420 -4.52 4.78 -8.05
N LYS A 421 -4.27 5.83 -8.85
CA LYS A 421 -4.93 7.14 -8.72
C LYS A 421 -6.44 6.96 -8.76
N THR A 422 -6.91 6.28 -9.80
CA THR A 422 -8.33 6.07 -10.12
C THR A 422 -9.07 5.39 -8.98
N GLU A 423 -8.48 4.36 -8.37
CA GLU A 423 -9.10 3.71 -7.20
C GLU A 423 -8.99 4.57 -5.94
N SER A 424 -7.89 5.31 -5.77
CA SER A 424 -7.69 6.15 -4.59
C SER A 424 -8.65 7.35 -4.54
N GLU A 425 -9.11 7.87 -5.68
CA GLU A 425 -9.89 9.12 -5.82
C GLU A 425 -11.19 9.16 -4.98
N ILE A 426 -11.69 8.00 -4.55
CA ILE A 426 -12.95 7.82 -3.83
C ILE A 426 -12.84 8.19 -2.33
N THR A 427 -11.64 8.29 -1.75
CA THR A 427 -11.44 8.33 -0.27
C THR A 427 -11.03 9.70 0.27
N ASN A 428 -11.54 10.10 1.45
CA ASN A 428 -11.08 11.32 2.16
C ASN A 428 -9.67 11.12 2.76
N LEU A 429 -8.88 12.19 2.87
CA LEU A 429 -7.57 12.15 3.54
C LEU A 429 -7.72 12.14 5.06
N ILE A 430 -6.78 11.51 5.75
CA ILE A 430 -6.59 11.69 7.20
C ILE A 430 -6.01 13.08 7.49
N PRO A 431 -6.30 13.72 8.65
CA PRO A 431 -5.92 15.12 8.90
C PRO A 431 -4.42 15.41 8.77
N GLU A 432 -3.56 14.52 9.25
CA GLU A 432 -2.09 14.67 9.17
C GLU A 432 -1.60 14.75 7.71
N LEU A 433 -2.12 13.88 6.84
CA LEU A 433 -1.77 13.89 5.43
C LEU A 433 -2.46 15.05 4.69
N TYR A 434 -3.65 15.47 5.11
CA TYR A 434 -4.24 16.70 4.59
C TYR A 434 -3.38 17.94 4.88
N GLU A 435 -2.87 18.09 6.11
CA GLU A 435 -1.96 19.19 6.45
C GLU A 435 -0.62 19.08 5.71
N LEU A 436 -0.08 17.87 5.50
CA LEU A 436 1.11 17.67 4.65
C LEU A 436 0.86 18.11 3.19
N PHE A 437 -0.26 17.70 2.58
CA PHE A 437 -0.63 18.13 1.22
C PHE A 437 -0.78 19.66 1.15
N LYS A 438 -1.41 20.25 2.17
CA LYS A 438 -1.61 21.70 2.30
C LYS A 438 -0.28 22.45 2.43
N MET A 439 0.64 22.04 3.30
CA MET A 439 1.96 22.65 3.42
C MET A 439 2.74 22.61 2.10
N VAL A 440 2.73 21.47 1.39
CA VAL A 440 3.39 21.33 0.08
C VAL A 440 2.75 22.24 -0.97
N ARG A 441 1.42 22.34 -1.02
CA ARG A 441 0.70 23.22 -1.93
C ARG A 441 0.96 24.70 -1.61
N ASP A 442 0.82 25.11 -0.35
CA ASP A 442 0.97 26.49 0.08
C ASP A 442 2.43 26.97 -0.16
N HIS A 443 3.41 26.06 -0.07
CA HIS A 443 4.79 26.32 -0.51
C HIS A 443 4.91 26.45 -2.04
N ASN A 444 4.26 25.59 -2.82
CA ASN A 444 4.26 25.61 -4.28
C ASN A 444 3.61 26.87 -4.87
N GLU A 445 2.55 27.38 -4.23
CA GLU A 445 1.83 28.60 -4.61
C GLU A 445 2.55 29.89 -4.19
N GLY A 446 3.57 29.80 -3.33
CA GLY A 446 4.38 30.93 -2.89
C GLY A 446 5.19 31.56 -4.02
N THR A 447 4.92 32.82 -4.37
CA THR A 447 5.58 33.53 -5.48
C THR A 447 7.10 33.62 -5.34
N LEU A 448 7.61 33.84 -4.12
CA LEU A 448 9.05 33.82 -3.84
C LEU A 448 9.67 32.44 -4.07
N ASN A 449 8.93 31.37 -3.79
CA ASN A 449 9.38 29.98 -3.91
C ASN A 449 9.44 29.60 -5.40
N GLN A 450 8.42 29.97 -6.18
CA GLN A 450 8.42 29.85 -7.64
C GLN A 450 9.59 30.61 -8.30
N CYS A 451 9.83 31.87 -7.91
CA CYS A 451 10.98 32.65 -8.37
C CYS A 451 12.31 31.99 -8.00
N TYR A 452 12.46 31.51 -6.76
CA TYR A 452 13.66 30.82 -6.29
C TYR A 452 13.89 29.49 -7.02
N GLY A 453 12.84 28.69 -7.23
CA GLY A 453 12.89 27.42 -7.96
C GLY A 453 13.30 27.61 -9.43
N ALA A 454 12.69 28.57 -10.13
CA ALA A 454 13.08 28.94 -11.48
C ALA A 454 14.54 29.42 -11.56
N PHE A 455 15.01 30.22 -10.60
CA PHE A 455 16.41 30.62 -10.49
C PHE A 455 17.34 29.42 -10.27
N LYS A 456 17.02 28.56 -9.29
CA LYS A 456 17.78 27.36 -8.93
C LYS A 456 17.93 26.41 -10.11
N LEU A 457 16.85 26.14 -10.85
CA LEU A 457 16.91 25.26 -12.02
C LEU A 457 17.71 25.87 -13.17
N LYS A 458 17.57 27.18 -13.44
CA LYS A 458 18.26 27.84 -14.54
C LYS A 458 19.76 28.02 -14.29
N TYR A 459 20.16 28.39 -13.07
CA TYR A 459 21.53 28.80 -12.76
C TYR A 459 22.32 27.81 -11.90
N CYS A 460 21.66 27.05 -11.01
CA CYS A 460 22.33 26.10 -10.11
C CYS A 460 22.47 24.68 -10.70
N SER A 461 21.88 24.39 -11.86
CA SER A 461 21.96 23.06 -12.49
C SER A 461 23.29 22.76 -13.20
N ASN A 462 24.08 23.78 -13.52
CA ASN A 462 25.39 23.65 -14.18
C ASN A 462 26.45 24.41 -13.39
N PHE A 463 27.47 23.70 -12.92
CA PHE A 463 28.56 24.25 -12.10
C PHE A 463 29.19 25.53 -12.66
N TRP A 464 29.43 25.60 -13.98
CA TRP A 464 30.02 26.78 -14.62
C TRP A 464 29.08 27.98 -14.66
N ILE A 465 27.78 27.74 -14.84
CA ILE A 465 26.76 28.80 -14.77
C ILE A 465 26.64 29.30 -13.33
N THR A 466 26.62 28.40 -12.34
CA THR A 466 26.58 28.75 -10.92
C THR A 466 27.78 29.60 -10.53
N LEU A 467 29.00 29.16 -10.93
CA LEU A 467 30.24 29.88 -10.67
C LEU A 467 30.23 31.27 -11.32
N GLY A 468 29.79 31.37 -12.58
CA GLY A 468 29.67 32.65 -13.28
C GLY A 468 28.70 33.62 -12.60
N VAL A 469 27.53 33.15 -12.17
CA VAL A 469 26.54 33.96 -11.45
C VAL A 469 27.06 34.41 -10.08
N VAL A 470 27.74 33.52 -9.34
CA VAL A 470 28.35 33.86 -8.03
C VAL A 470 29.45 34.90 -8.20
N LEU A 471 30.37 34.71 -9.16
CA LEU A 471 31.45 35.66 -9.43
C LEU A 471 30.91 37.02 -9.88
N PHE A 472 29.91 37.05 -10.76
CA PHE A 472 29.24 38.28 -11.18
C PHE A 472 28.58 39.01 -9.99
N GLY A 473 27.90 38.27 -9.10
CA GLY A 473 27.32 38.81 -7.87
C GLY A 473 28.36 39.39 -6.92
N VAL A 474 29.51 38.72 -6.73
CA VAL A 474 30.61 39.23 -5.90
C VAL A 474 31.21 40.51 -6.50
N VAL A 475 31.48 40.52 -7.81
CA VAL A 475 32.05 41.69 -8.50
C VAL A 475 31.10 42.89 -8.45
N THR A 476 29.80 42.68 -8.71
CA THR A 476 28.80 43.76 -8.63
C THR A 476 28.59 44.27 -7.20
N LEU A 477 28.66 43.41 -6.17
CA LEU A 477 28.62 43.85 -4.78
C LEU A 477 29.84 44.72 -4.44
N VAL A 478 31.05 44.27 -4.80
CA VAL A 478 32.31 45.02 -4.58
C VAL A 478 32.31 46.35 -5.33
N GLN A 479 31.90 46.37 -6.61
CA GLN A 479 31.76 47.61 -7.38
C GLN A 479 30.76 48.57 -6.72
N THR A 480 29.63 48.05 -6.22
CA THR A 480 28.60 48.85 -5.54
C THR A 480 29.13 49.45 -4.24
N THR A 481 29.84 48.68 -3.41
CA THR A 481 30.40 49.19 -2.14
C THR A 481 31.46 50.27 -2.40
N PHE A 482 32.37 50.09 -3.37
CA PHE A 482 33.31 51.14 -3.76
C PHE A 482 32.61 52.40 -4.29
N THR A 483 31.55 52.24 -5.10
CA THR A 483 30.76 53.38 -5.62
C THR A 483 30.11 54.15 -4.46
N VAL A 484 29.45 53.47 -3.52
CA VAL A 484 28.81 54.07 -2.34
C VAL A 484 29.85 54.76 -1.43
N LEU A 485 30.99 54.14 -1.16
CA LEU A 485 32.08 54.74 -0.38
C LEU A 485 32.64 56.00 -1.05
N SER A 486 32.82 55.99 -2.38
CA SER A 486 33.30 57.16 -3.14
C SER A 486 32.31 58.34 -3.10
N TYR A 487 31.00 58.06 -3.09
CA TYR A 487 29.94 59.05 -2.95
C TYR A 487 29.90 59.67 -1.55
N PHE A 488 30.07 58.87 -0.49
CA PHE A 488 30.18 59.41 0.86
C PHE A 488 31.48 60.20 1.09
N ALA A 489 32.60 59.78 0.49
CA ALA A 489 33.86 60.52 0.56
C ALA A 489 33.75 61.91 -0.09
N THR A 490 33.10 62.02 -1.26
CA THR A 490 32.88 63.32 -1.93
C THR A 490 31.90 64.22 -1.16
N LEU A 491 30.82 63.66 -0.59
CA LEU A 491 29.94 64.40 0.33
C LEU A 491 30.65 64.90 1.60
N SER A 492 31.60 64.13 2.13
CA SER A 492 32.42 64.56 3.27
C SER A 492 33.42 65.66 2.92
N GLY A 493 33.93 65.68 1.69
CA GLY A 493 34.81 66.75 1.19
C GLY A 493 34.09 68.09 1.07
N ASN A 494 32.88 68.09 0.48
CA ASN A 494 32.07 69.30 0.28
C ASN A 494 31.49 69.92 1.58
N LYS A 495 31.73 69.33 2.76
CA LYS A 495 31.41 69.94 4.07
C LYS A 495 32.59 70.63 4.74
N LYS A 496 33.78 70.62 4.12
CA LYS A 496 35.01 71.23 4.67
C LYS A 496 35.51 72.44 3.86
N ASN A 497 34.80 72.80 2.79
CA ASN A 497 34.92 74.05 2.05
C ASN A 497 33.64 74.86 2.26
#